data_AF-A0A2M6K7Z6-F1
#
_entry.id   AF-A0A2M6K7Z6-F1
#
_cell.length_a   1.000
_cell.length_b   1.000
_cell.length_c   1.000
_cell.angle_alpha   90.00
_cell.angle_beta   90.00
_cell.angle_gamma   90.00
#
_symmetry.space_group_name_H-M   'P 1'
#
loop_
_entity.id
_entity.type
_entity.pdbx_description
1 polymer ?
#
loop_
_entity_poly.entity_id
_entity_poly.type
_entity_poly.pdbx_seq_one_letter_code
_entity_poly.pdbx_strand_id
1 'polypeptide(L)'
;MSFKKILFFISFFLVSSFCVLLFDINNAKAGEISAPTIVDFGYLRDIDGLGSFFIKGLIPANTEALVYIDGIYFDMAKTASQKTASDSFYYFLAENLSKGEHRAEIISRDINSGALSRPAVANFKTPDSLPAPTLIKPSPSDAIGTPKPCIAGLTVSNTKVHIYIDGIYNGWTENLRHWSGTADFAYRPFLNLSPGWHQTWAIAEDIQGRKSPISNILKFKVEPPLPAPIVVNYKTENQKLLISGLAKNDFKIRVFIDHALFKEFDIKNHQSGIANFSHEARDLTRGGHLAYTTAIDKRGKESPWSNIIYFDIKTPEIARGAQETSPQTLTEILEEADKRIKAEEKAETVAGQDIQTEEATTALGQDSASAEIEKPKPTEAESLKKEENKRSKLNLAIFIAFLIGIIVWIYWVNKELGKENRQREDK
;
A
#
# COMPACT_ATOMS: atom_id res chain seq x y z
N MET A 1 88.25 14.90 -73.36
CA MET A 1 87.26 15.50 -72.42
C MET A 1 88.00 16.50 -71.54
N SER A 2 87.47 17.71 -71.28
CA SER A 2 88.21 18.71 -70.49
C SER A 2 88.35 18.31 -69.02
N PHE A 3 89.54 18.54 -68.43
CA PHE A 3 89.87 18.20 -67.04
C PHE A 3 88.85 18.79 -66.04
N LYS A 4 88.32 19.99 -66.31
CA LYS A 4 87.25 20.62 -65.51
C LYS A 4 85.95 19.80 -65.47
N LYS A 5 85.59 19.06 -66.52
CA LYS A 5 84.40 18.19 -66.52
C LYS A 5 84.60 16.93 -65.68
N ILE A 6 85.82 16.39 -65.61
CA ILE A 6 86.15 15.24 -64.76
C ILE A 6 86.09 15.66 -63.28
N LEU A 7 86.71 16.80 -62.94
CA LEU A 7 86.67 17.34 -61.57
C LEU A 7 85.24 17.65 -61.10
N PHE A 8 84.38 18.17 -61.99
CA PHE A 8 82.97 18.43 -61.69
C PHE A 8 82.19 17.13 -61.43
N PHE A 9 82.40 16.07 -62.24
CA PHE A 9 81.77 14.76 -62.01
C PHE A 9 82.22 14.11 -60.69
N ILE A 10 83.52 14.18 -60.36
CA ILE A 10 84.06 13.66 -59.10
C ILE A 10 83.47 14.43 -57.90
N SER A 11 83.39 15.77 -57.99
CA SER A 11 82.75 16.61 -56.96
C SER A 11 81.27 16.26 -56.77
N PHE A 12 80.52 16.10 -57.87
CA PHE A 12 79.11 15.72 -57.82
C PHE A 12 78.89 14.32 -57.21
N PHE A 13 79.75 13.34 -57.52
CA PHE A 13 79.71 12.02 -56.90
C PHE A 13 80.09 12.03 -55.42
N LEU A 14 81.08 12.84 -55.02
CA LEU A 14 81.46 12.99 -53.61
C LEU A 14 80.35 13.66 -52.79
N VAL A 15 79.72 14.73 -53.30
CA VAL A 15 78.58 15.37 -52.62
C VAL A 15 77.37 14.43 -52.57
N SER A 16 77.07 13.70 -53.65
CA SER A 16 75.98 12.71 -53.66
C SER A 16 76.24 11.58 -52.65
N SER A 17 77.45 11.02 -52.61
CA SER A 17 77.83 9.99 -51.64
C SER A 17 77.81 10.50 -50.20
N PHE A 18 78.19 11.76 -49.96
CA PHE A 18 78.12 12.38 -48.64
C PHE A 18 76.68 12.67 -48.19
N CYS A 19 75.79 13.06 -49.11
CA CYS A 19 74.36 13.18 -48.81
C CYS A 19 73.72 11.82 -48.48
N VAL A 20 74.09 10.75 -49.18
CA VAL A 20 73.61 9.39 -48.86
C VAL A 20 74.15 8.88 -47.51
N LEU A 21 75.34 9.32 -47.09
CA LEU A 21 75.91 9.04 -45.76
C LEU A 21 75.40 9.95 -44.64
N LEU A 22 74.55 10.93 -44.94
CA LEU A 22 73.84 11.75 -43.94
C LEU A 22 72.34 11.42 -43.83
N PHE A 23 71.81 10.62 -44.76
CA PHE A 23 70.61 9.83 -44.51
C PHE A 23 70.98 8.53 -43.80
N ASP A 24 71.37 8.65 -42.54
CA ASP A 24 71.07 7.61 -41.57
C ASP A 24 69.55 7.43 -41.58
N ILE A 25 69.08 6.45 -42.37
CA ILE A 25 67.77 5.86 -42.17
C ILE A 25 67.87 5.11 -40.84
N ASN A 26 67.72 5.89 -39.77
CA ASN A 26 67.26 5.40 -38.50
C ASN A 26 65.95 4.69 -38.78
N ASN A 27 66.05 3.38 -38.98
CA ASN A 27 64.99 2.43 -38.74
C ASN A 27 64.67 2.52 -37.24
N ALA A 28 63.99 3.60 -36.88
CA ALA A 28 63.35 3.78 -35.60
C ALA A 28 62.37 2.61 -35.50
N LYS A 29 62.81 1.54 -34.84
CA LYS A 29 61.92 0.49 -34.35
C LYS A 29 60.81 1.24 -33.63
N ALA A 30 59.59 1.16 -34.17
CA ALA A 30 58.44 1.83 -33.57
C ALA A 30 58.41 1.43 -32.09
N GLY A 31 58.62 2.41 -31.21
CA GLY A 31 58.86 2.14 -29.80
C GLY A 31 57.66 1.39 -29.24
N GLU A 32 57.86 0.18 -28.72
CA GLU A 32 56.75 -0.63 -28.21
C GLU A 32 56.09 0.14 -27.05
N ILE A 33 54.89 0.65 -27.31
CA ILE A 33 54.17 1.49 -26.36
C ILE A 33 53.90 0.63 -25.13
N SER A 34 54.41 1.07 -23.98
CA SER A 34 54.24 0.33 -22.74
C SER A 34 52.75 0.19 -22.41
N ALA A 35 52.36 -1.00 -21.95
CA ALA A 35 50.99 -1.26 -21.53
C ALA A 35 50.59 -0.32 -20.37
N PRO A 36 49.30 0.03 -20.25
CA PRO A 36 48.79 0.72 -19.08
C PRO A 36 49.12 -0.04 -17.79
N THR A 37 49.23 0.69 -16.69
CA THR A 37 49.27 0.11 -15.34
C THR A 37 47.95 0.43 -14.65
N ILE A 38 47.06 -0.56 -14.55
CA ILE A 38 45.86 -0.45 -13.71
C ILE A 38 46.33 -0.43 -12.25
N VAL A 39 45.97 0.61 -11.51
CA VAL A 39 46.37 0.81 -10.10
C VAL A 39 45.30 0.30 -9.15
N ASP A 40 44.03 0.49 -9.48
CA ASP A 40 42.87 0.12 -8.67
C ASP A 40 41.59 0.12 -9.53
N PHE A 41 40.65 -0.77 -9.21
CA PHE A 41 39.37 -0.93 -9.90
C PHE A 41 38.34 -1.57 -8.96
N GLY A 42 37.06 -1.26 -9.16
CA GLY A 42 36.00 -1.80 -8.31
C GLY A 42 34.69 -1.02 -8.43
N TYR A 43 33.80 -1.22 -7.46
CA TYR A 43 32.51 -0.53 -7.39
C TYR A 43 32.53 0.56 -6.33
N LEU A 44 32.03 1.75 -6.67
CA LEU A 44 31.66 2.73 -5.65
C LEU A 44 30.41 2.28 -4.88
N ARG A 45 30.25 2.79 -3.65
CA ARG A 45 29.02 2.63 -2.87
C ARG A 45 28.17 3.89 -2.98
N ASP A 46 27.19 3.86 -3.89
CA ASP A 46 26.13 4.85 -3.92
C ASP A 46 25.00 4.50 -2.94
N ILE A 47 24.15 5.49 -2.63
CA ILE A 47 23.10 5.42 -1.60
C ILE A 47 22.08 4.28 -1.85
N ASP A 48 21.87 3.90 -3.11
CA ASP A 48 20.96 2.82 -3.51
C ASP A 48 21.65 1.46 -3.72
N GLY A 49 22.93 1.33 -3.35
CA GLY A 49 23.64 0.05 -3.23
C GLY A 49 24.22 -0.54 -4.52
N LEU A 50 23.97 0.07 -5.67
CA LEU A 50 24.57 -0.25 -6.98
C LEU A 50 25.26 1.00 -7.52
N GLY A 51 26.50 1.25 -7.10
CA GLY A 51 27.30 2.34 -7.65
C GLY A 51 28.04 1.94 -8.94
N SER A 52 28.54 2.93 -9.68
CA SER A 52 29.27 2.67 -10.94
C SER A 52 30.56 1.87 -10.70
N PHE A 53 30.88 0.99 -11.66
CA PHE A 53 32.21 0.38 -11.76
C PHE A 53 33.23 1.42 -12.21
N PHE A 54 34.43 1.38 -11.65
CA PHE A 54 35.53 2.28 -12.01
C PHE A 54 36.83 1.51 -12.27
N ILE A 55 37.69 2.11 -13.10
CA ILE A 55 39.08 1.69 -13.30
C ILE A 55 39.95 2.95 -13.26
N LYS A 56 41.06 2.93 -12.53
CA LYS A 56 42.05 4.03 -12.55
C LYS A 56 43.47 3.51 -12.60
N GLY A 57 44.37 4.30 -13.18
CA GLY A 57 45.76 3.89 -13.35
C GLY A 57 46.62 4.89 -14.07
N LEU A 58 47.70 4.39 -14.68
CA LEU A 58 48.68 5.15 -15.43
C LEU A 58 48.78 4.64 -16.88
N ILE A 59 49.03 5.54 -17.81
CA ILE A 59 49.42 5.26 -19.20
C ILE A 59 50.73 5.98 -19.53
N PRO A 60 51.47 5.61 -20.60
CA PRO A 60 52.60 6.40 -21.08
C PRO A 60 52.17 7.81 -21.49
N ALA A 61 53.03 8.81 -21.30
CA ALA A 61 52.74 10.18 -21.71
C ALA A 61 52.53 10.29 -23.24
N ASN A 62 51.71 11.25 -23.65
CA ASN A 62 51.25 11.43 -25.05
C ASN A 62 50.42 10.26 -25.62
N THR A 63 49.78 9.46 -24.77
CA THR A 63 48.84 8.41 -25.19
C THR A 63 47.41 8.65 -24.69
N GLU A 64 46.44 8.08 -25.40
CA GLU A 64 45.03 7.97 -25.01
C GLU A 64 44.75 6.58 -24.43
N ALA A 65 43.87 6.48 -23.44
CA ALA A 65 43.48 5.20 -22.83
C ALA A 65 42.15 4.70 -23.43
N LEU A 66 42.22 3.78 -24.38
CA LEU A 66 41.04 3.11 -24.93
C LEU A 66 40.53 2.05 -23.94
N VAL A 67 39.23 1.99 -23.69
CA VAL A 67 38.57 1.01 -22.81
C VAL A 67 37.76 0.04 -23.64
N TYR A 68 38.04 -1.25 -23.48
CA TYR A 68 37.25 -2.34 -24.03
C TYR A 68 36.65 -3.16 -22.89
N ILE A 69 35.40 -3.63 -23.04
CA ILE A 69 34.77 -4.59 -22.14
C ILE A 69 34.40 -5.83 -22.96
N ASP A 70 34.81 -7.01 -22.49
CA ASP A 70 34.57 -8.31 -23.14
C ASP A 70 34.98 -8.36 -24.63
N GLY A 71 36.01 -7.58 -24.98
CA GLY A 71 36.54 -7.43 -26.35
C GLY A 71 35.82 -6.39 -27.22
N ILE A 72 34.76 -5.74 -26.73
CA ILE A 72 34.03 -4.67 -27.42
C ILE A 72 34.59 -3.32 -26.98
N TYR A 73 34.90 -2.43 -27.92
CA TYR A 73 35.29 -1.05 -27.60
C TYR A 73 34.11 -0.32 -26.94
N PHE A 74 34.36 0.27 -25.77
CA PHE A 74 33.32 0.91 -24.96
C PHE A 74 33.43 2.43 -25.01
N ASP A 75 34.57 2.99 -24.61
CA ASP A 75 34.80 4.43 -24.53
C ASP A 75 36.31 4.75 -24.38
N MET A 76 36.67 6.03 -24.34
CA MET A 76 38.00 6.51 -23.99
C MET A 76 38.03 7.01 -22.54
N ALA A 77 38.95 6.50 -21.72
CA ALA A 77 39.09 6.93 -20.34
C ALA A 77 39.61 8.37 -20.25
N LYS A 78 39.18 9.10 -19.21
CA LYS A 78 39.61 10.48 -18.98
C LYS A 78 41.06 10.49 -18.50
N THR A 79 41.92 11.19 -19.23
CA THR A 79 43.35 11.32 -18.91
C THR A 79 43.64 12.65 -18.22
N ALA A 80 44.69 12.67 -17.40
CA ALA A 80 45.20 13.86 -16.74
C ALA A 80 46.73 13.88 -16.85
N SER A 81 47.26 14.79 -17.66
CA SER A 81 48.70 14.82 -17.92
C SER A 81 49.47 15.40 -16.74
N GLN A 82 50.55 14.71 -16.37
CA GLN A 82 51.40 15.03 -15.21
C GLN A 82 52.75 15.64 -15.62
N LYS A 83 53.03 15.77 -16.94
CA LYS A 83 54.34 16.18 -17.50
C LYS A 83 55.50 15.25 -17.10
N THR A 84 55.18 14.01 -16.73
CA THR A 84 56.11 12.92 -16.42
C THR A 84 56.21 11.93 -17.59
N ALA A 85 56.94 10.82 -17.45
CA ALA A 85 56.99 9.76 -18.46
C ALA A 85 55.66 8.98 -18.61
N SER A 86 54.77 9.14 -17.62
CA SER A 86 53.41 8.61 -17.60
C SER A 86 52.41 9.70 -17.20
N ASP A 87 51.16 9.50 -17.62
CA ASP A 87 49.99 10.32 -17.29
C ASP A 87 48.94 9.44 -16.58
N SER A 88 48.05 10.05 -15.79
CA SER A 88 46.98 9.29 -15.10
C SER A 88 45.75 9.10 -15.99
N PHE A 89 45.06 7.98 -15.83
CA PHE A 89 43.73 7.76 -16.41
C PHE A 89 42.69 7.38 -15.34
N TYR A 90 41.43 7.74 -15.60
CA TYR A 90 40.27 7.33 -14.81
C TYR A 90 39.08 7.04 -15.74
N TYR A 91 38.40 5.92 -15.53
CA TYR A 91 37.15 5.55 -16.21
C TYR A 91 36.03 5.22 -15.22
N PHE A 92 34.81 5.65 -15.55
CA PHE A 92 33.57 5.23 -14.92
C PHE A 92 32.71 4.54 -15.97
N LEU A 93 32.24 3.34 -15.67
CA LEU A 93 31.28 2.64 -16.51
C LEU A 93 29.87 3.18 -16.23
N ALA A 94 29.30 3.88 -17.21
CA ALA A 94 27.98 4.50 -17.10
C ALA A 94 26.81 3.55 -17.44
N GLU A 95 27.09 2.46 -18.17
CA GLU A 95 26.07 1.48 -18.57
C GLU A 95 26.06 0.24 -17.66
N ASN A 96 24.87 -0.27 -17.37
CA ASN A 96 24.72 -1.53 -16.64
C ASN A 96 24.99 -2.72 -17.58
N LEU A 97 26.16 -3.33 -17.43
CA LEU A 97 26.46 -4.64 -18.00
C LEU A 97 25.48 -5.71 -17.46
N SER A 98 25.42 -6.84 -18.15
CA SER A 98 24.67 -8.02 -17.69
C SER A 98 25.21 -8.55 -16.35
N LYS A 99 24.47 -9.46 -15.70
CA LYS A 99 25.02 -10.24 -14.57
C LYS A 99 26.05 -11.23 -15.10
N GLY A 100 27.30 -11.15 -14.62
CA GLY A 100 28.37 -12.05 -15.07
C GLY A 100 29.74 -11.74 -14.48
N GLU A 101 30.72 -12.56 -14.88
CA GLU A 101 32.13 -12.14 -14.91
C GLU A 101 32.35 -11.33 -16.19
N HIS A 102 33.10 -10.24 -16.10
CA HIS A 102 33.45 -9.34 -17.19
C HIS A 102 34.96 -9.08 -17.20
N ARG A 103 35.48 -8.77 -18.40
CA ARG A 103 36.91 -8.53 -18.62
C ARG A 103 37.10 -7.18 -19.28
N ALA A 104 37.59 -6.22 -18.51
CA ALA A 104 38.04 -4.93 -19.02
C ALA A 104 39.46 -5.03 -19.56
N GLU A 105 39.71 -4.40 -20.71
CA GLU A 105 41.04 -4.15 -21.26
C GLU A 105 41.25 -2.65 -21.44
N ILE A 106 42.38 -2.14 -20.94
CA ILE A 106 42.85 -0.79 -21.22
C ILE A 106 44.01 -0.88 -22.21
N ILE A 107 43.98 -0.08 -23.28
CA ILE A 107 45.03 -0.04 -24.31
C ILE A 107 45.49 1.42 -24.47
N SER A 108 46.80 1.65 -24.37
CA SER A 108 47.42 2.93 -24.69
C SER A 108 47.46 3.11 -26.21
N ARG A 109 46.99 4.24 -26.73
CA ARG A 109 47.13 4.64 -28.13
C ARG A 109 48.00 5.89 -28.22
N ASP A 110 49.13 5.86 -28.94
CA ASP A 110 49.92 7.08 -29.17
C ASP A 110 49.17 8.07 -30.06
N ILE A 111 49.12 9.34 -29.62
CA ILE A 111 48.30 10.40 -30.24
C ILE A 111 48.80 10.76 -31.65
N ASN A 112 50.10 10.56 -31.94
CA ASN A 112 50.74 11.04 -33.17
C ASN A 112 50.74 9.97 -34.28
N SER A 113 51.03 8.73 -33.93
CA SER A 113 51.15 7.58 -34.84
C SER A 113 49.90 6.69 -34.85
N GLY A 114 49.04 6.80 -33.85
CA GLY A 114 47.87 5.93 -33.66
C GLY A 114 48.20 4.48 -33.29
N ALA A 115 49.48 4.15 -33.05
CA ALA A 115 49.91 2.82 -32.65
C ALA A 115 49.37 2.43 -31.26
N LEU A 116 49.23 1.12 -31.01
CA LEU A 116 48.60 0.56 -29.81
C LEU A 116 49.61 -0.22 -28.95
N SER A 117 49.45 -0.13 -27.63
CA SER A 117 50.16 -0.98 -26.67
C SER A 117 49.58 -2.39 -26.59
N ARG A 118 50.25 -3.25 -25.84
CA ARG A 118 49.62 -4.45 -25.25
C ARG A 118 48.52 -4.02 -24.25
N PRO A 119 47.44 -4.79 -24.09
CA PRO A 119 46.37 -4.46 -23.14
C PRO A 119 46.79 -4.72 -21.68
N ALA A 120 46.30 -3.88 -20.78
CA ALA A 120 46.23 -4.14 -19.34
C ALA A 120 44.83 -4.67 -19.00
N VAL A 121 44.74 -5.70 -18.15
CA VAL A 121 43.49 -6.44 -17.94
C VAL A 121 42.99 -6.33 -16.51
N ALA A 122 41.71 -6.01 -16.32
CA ALA A 122 40.99 -6.18 -15.06
C ALA A 122 39.79 -7.10 -15.25
N ASN A 123 39.77 -8.22 -14.54
CA ASN A 123 38.60 -9.10 -14.47
C ASN A 123 37.76 -8.65 -13.26
N PHE A 124 36.46 -8.47 -13.46
CA PHE A 124 35.54 -8.01 -12.43
C PHE A 124 34.17 -8.69 -12.57
N LYS A 125 33.39 -8.75 -11.49
CA LYS A 125 32.07 -9.37 -11.49
C LYS A 125 31.01 -8.32 -11.23
N THR A 126 29.98 -8.26 -12.08
CA THR A 126 28.78 -7.47 -11.75
C THR A 126 28.03 -8.10 -10.59
N PRO A 127 27.64 -7.32 -9.56
CA PRO A 127 26.95 -7.87 -8.40
C PRO A 127 25.58 -8.42 -8.79
N ASP A 128 25.16 -9.52 -8.13
CA ASP A 128 23.83 -10.10 -8.27
C ASP A 128 22.76 -9.07 -7.87
N SER A 129 22.13 -8.45 -8.88
CA SER A 129 21.02 -7.52 -8.68
C SER A 129 19.82 -8.22 -8.04
N LEU A 130 19.16 -7.54 -7.10
CA LEU A 130 17.95 -8.08 -6.49
C LEU A 130 16.81 -8.06 -7.53
N PRO A 131 16.17 -9.20 -7.85
CA PRO A 131 15.09 -9.24 -8.81
C PRO A 131 13.90 -8.35 -8.39
N ALA A 132 13.29 -7.67 -9.35
CA ALA A 132 12.10 -6.86 -9.11
C ALA A 132 10.90 -7.74 -8.73
N PRO A 133 10.00 -7.28 -7.84
CA PRO A 133 8.76 -7.97 -7.55
C PRO A 133 7.81 -7.91 -8.76
N THR A 134 6.96 -8.93 -8.91
CA THR A 134 5.95 -8.99 -9.97
C THR A 134 4.57 -8.72 -9.39
N LEU A 135 3.94 -7.63 -9.81
CA LEU A 135 2.57 -7.31 -9.43
C LEU A 135 1.56 -8.08 -10.31
N ILE A 136 0.59 -8.72 -9.67
CA ILE A 136 -0.45 -9.56 -10.27
C ILE A 136 -1.84 -8.91 -10.15
N LYS A 137 -2.08 -8.12 -9.09
CA LYS A 137 -3.34 -7.40 -8.85
C LYS A 137 -3.09 -5.95 -8.43
N PRO A 138 -3.99 -5.01 -8.78
CA PRO A 138 -5.22 -5.19 -9.56
C PRO A 138 -5.02 -5.26 -11.09
N SER A 139 -5.90 -5.96 -11.80
CA SER A 139 -5.90 -5.97 -13.28
C SER A 139 -6.42 -4.63 -13.85
N PRO A 140 -5.96 -4.16 -15.02
CA PRO A 140 -6.54 -3.00 -15.71
C PRO A 140 -8.02 -3.15 -16.10
N SER A 141 -8.54 -4.38 -16.13
CA SER A 141 -9.97 -4.68 -16.31
C SER A 141 -10.79 -4.54 -15.02
N ASP A 142 -10.16 -4.46 -13.85
CA ASP A 142 -10.86 -4.52 -12.57
C ASP A 142 -11.54 -3.18 -12.27
N ALA A 143 -12.87 -3.19 -12.28
CA ALA A 143 -13.69 -2.09 -11.79
C ALA A 143 -13.66 -2.07 -10.25
N ILE A 144 -12.68 -1.38 -9.67
CA ILE A 144 -12.44 -1.44 -8.22
C ILE A 144 -13.49 -0.60 -7.48
N GLY A 145 -14.49 -1.29 -6.92
CA GLY A 145 -15.56 -0.67 -6.12
C GLY A 145 -15.15 -0.19 -4.72
N THR A 146 -13.89 -0.37 -4.31
CA THR A 146 -13.34 0.03 -3.00
C THR A 146 -12.23 1.06 -3.15
N PRO A 147 -12.16 2.11 -2.29
CA PRO A 147 -11.05 3.06 -2.29
C PRO A 147 -9.73 2.47 -1.75
N LYS A 148 -9.75 1.23 -1.25
CA LYS A 148 -8.57 0.49 -0.75
C LYS A 148 -8.42 -0.83 -1.52
N PRO A 149 -7.89 -0.79 -2.76
CA PRO A 149 -7.60 -1.99 -3.55
C PRO A 149 -6.71 -2.98 -2.79
N CYS A 150 -6.78 -4.25 -3.18
CA CYS A 150 -5.75 -5.22 -2.82
C CYS A 150 -4.69 -5.21 -3.92
N ILE A 151 -3.49 -4.73 -3.58
CA ILE A 151 -2.31 -4.79 -4.45
C ILE A 151 -1.59 -6.08 -4.07
N ALA A 152 -1.43 -7.01 -5.01
CA ALA A 152 -0.91 -8.35 -4.71
C ALA A 152 0.09 -8.80 -5.77
N GLY A 153 1.08 -9.61 -5.37
CA GLY A 153 2.17 -10.00 -6.25
C GLY A 153 3.08 -11.08 -5.66
N LEU A 154 4.23 -11.26 -6.31
CA LEU A 154 5.31 -12.17 -5.92
C LEU A 154 6.61 -11.37 -5.75
N THR A 155 7.48 -11.80 -4.84
CA THR A 155 8.83 -11.26 -4.62
C THR A 155 9.82 -12.37 -4.27
N VAL A 156 11.11 -12.06 -4.26
CA VAL A 156 12.15 -12.97 -3.74
C VAL A 156 12.03 -13.11 -2.23
N SER A 157 12.17 -14.33 -1.73
CA SER A 157 12.10 -14.68 -0.31
C SER A 157 13.21 -13.98 0.49
N ASN A 158 12.88 -13.53 1.70
CA ASN A 158 13.67 -12.66 2.58
C ASN A 158 13.79 -11.20 2.10
N THR A 159 12.77 -10.69 1.42
CA THR A 159 12.63 -9.26 1.07
C THR A 159 11.35 -8.67 1.68
N LYS A 160 11.37 -7.36 1.95
CA LYS A 160 10.14 -6.56 2.10
C LYS A 160 9.85 -5.87 0.77
N VAL A 161 8.57 -5.62 0.47
CA VAL A 161 8.15 -4.95 -0.76
C VAL A 161 7.60 -3.56 -0.44
N HIS A 162 8.24 -2.55 -1.00
CA HIS A 162 7.85 -1.14 -0.97
C HIS A 162 6.85 -0.86 -2.08
N ILE A 163 5.71 -0.26 -1.75
CA ILE A 163 4.59 -0.01 -2.67
C ILE A 163 4.45 1.49 -2.94
N TYR A 164 4.36 1.84 -4.22
CA TYR A 164 4.14 3.19 -4.71
C TYR A 164 2.80 3.27 -5.45
N ILE A 165 2.08 4.38 -5.29
CA ILE A 165 0.83 4.66 -5.99
C ILE A 165 0.91 6.09 -6.52
N ASP A 166 0.70 6.27 -7.82
CA ASP A 166 0.77 7.56 -8.53
C ASP A 166 2.08 8.35 -8.31
N GLY A 167 3.20 7.63 -8.13
CA GLY A 167 4.51 8.20 -7.81
C GLY A 167 4.78 8.44 -6.32
N ILE A 168 3.74 8.35 -5.47
CA ILE A 168 3.84 8.58 -4.04
C ILE A 168 4.09 7.24 -3.32
N TYR A 169 5.06 7.22 -2.40
CA TYR A 169 5.29 6.06 -1.53
C TYR A 169 4.10 5.84 -0.60
N ASN A 170 3.48 4.66 -0.66
CA ASN A 170 2.29 4.33 0.13
C ASN A 170 2.63 3.51 1.38
N GLY A 171 3.66 2.67 1.33
CA GLY A 171 4.12 1.90 2.48
C GLY A 171 4.93 0.67 2.05
N TRP A 172 5.09 -0.27 2.97
CA TRP A 172 5.83 -1.51 2.73
C TRP A 172 5.15 -2.71 3.38
N THR A 173 5.47 -3.92 2.90
CA THR A 173 5.12 -5.18 3.55
C THR A 173 6.08 -5.49 4.70
N GLU A 174 5.74 -6.45 5.56
CA GLU A 174 6.73 -7.12 6.41
C GLU A 174 7.78 -7.88 5.56
N ASN A 175 8.78 -8.49 6.21
CA ASN A 175 9.82 -9.29 5.53
C ASN A 175 9.24 -10.65 5.12
N LEU A 176 8.92 -10.79 3.83
CA LEU A 176 8.22 -11.91 3.23
C LEU A 176 9.18 -13.10 3.04
N ARG A 177 8.78 -14.28 3.51
CA ARG A 177 9.61 -15.49 3.46
C ARG A 177 8.80 -16.71 3.05
N HIS A 178 9.36 -17.46 2.12
CA HIS A 178 8.83 -18.74 1.67
C HIS A 178 9.98 -19.68 1.26
N TRP A 179 9.78 -20.99 1.42
CA TRP A 179 10.82 -22.00 1.28
C TRP A 179 11.26 -22.24 -0.18
N SER A 180 10.41 -21.92 -1.16
CA SER A 180 10.73 -22.07 -2.59
C SER A 180 11.65 -20.99 -3.17
N GLY A 181 12.07 -20.01 -2.36
CA GLY A 181 12.83 -18.84 -2.82
C GLY A 181 11.96 -17.69 -3.36
N THR A 182 10.66 -17.92 -3.60
CA THR A 182 9.69 -16.89 -4.02
C THR A 182 8.55 -16.84 -3.01
N ALA A 183 8.23 -15.66 -2.49
CA ALA A 183 7.13 -15.40 -1.56
C ALA A 183 6.05 -14.55 -2.22
N ASP A 184 4.78 -14.79 -1.88
CA ASP A 184 3.65 -13.95 -2.27
C ASP A 184 3.42 -12.79 -1.29
N PHE A 185 2.63 -11.81 -1.71
CA PHE A 185 2.17 -10.74 -0.82
C PHE A 185 0.82 -10.16 -1.22
N ALA A 186 0.14 -9.60 -0.22
CA ALA A 186 -1.02 -8.73 -0.39
C ALA A 186 -0.83 -7.48 0.47
N TYR A 187 -1.03 -6.31 -0.15
CA TYR A 187 -0.97 -4.99 0.47
C TYR A 187 -2.29 -4.25 0.25
N ARG A 188 -2.67 -3.41 1.21
CA ARG A 188 -3.85 -2.52 1.12
C ARG A 188 -3.43 -1.09 1.45
N PRO A 189 -3.78 -0.08 0.62
CA PRO A 189 -3.46 1.31 0.90
C PRO A 189 -3.96 1.77 2.27
N PHE A 190 -3.10 2.48 3.02
CA PHE A 190 -3.45 2.98 4.36
C PHE A 190 -4.41 4.18 4.28
N LEU A 191 -4.34 4.98 3.23
CA LEU A 191 -5.32 6.02 2.87
C LEU A 191 -6.35 5.50 1.86
N ASN A 192 -7.49 6.17 1.79
CA ASN A 192 -8.46 5.96 0.71
C ASN A 192 -7.97 6.63 -0.56
N LEU A 193 -7.95 5.90 -1.67
CA LEU A 193 -7.79 6.46 -3.01
C LEU A 193 -9.10 7.18 -3.44
N SER A 194 -8.95 8.25 -4.20
CA SER A 194 -10.06 8.96 -4.86
C SER A 194 -10.73 8.10 -5.94
N PRO A 195 -11.98 8.38 -6.34
CA PRO A 195 -12.51 7.89 -7.61
C PRO A 195 -11.67 8.42 -8.78
N GLY A 196 -11.10 7.55 -9.61
CA GLY A 196 -10.13 7.96 -10.64
C GLY A 196 -9.37 6.80 -11.28
N TRP A 197 -8.51 7.14 -12.23
CA TRP A 197 -7.45 6.25 -12.72
C TRP A 197 -6.22 6.39 -11.82
N HIS A 198 -5.63 5.26 -11.46
CA HIS A 198 -4.45 5.16 -10.62
C HIS A 198 -3.43 4.21 -11.26
N GLN A 199 -2.17 4.34 -10.87
CA GLN A 199 -1.09 3.41 -11.23
C GLN A 199 -0.26 3.02 -10.01
N THR A 200 0.20 1.79 -9.97
CA THR A 200 1.04 1.27 -8.87
C THR A 200 2.20 0.45 -9.39
N TRP A 201 3.32 0.54 -8.68
CA TRP A 201 4.52 -0.28 -8.85
C TRP A 201 5.18 -0.54 -7.50
N ALA A 202 6.13 -1.45 -7.48
CA ALA A 202 6.77 -1.96 -6.29
C ALA A 202 8.28 -2.09 -6.44
N ILE A 203 9.00 -2.07 -5.32
CA ILE A 203 10.44 -2.32 -5.21
C ILE A 203 10.65 -3.33 -4.08
N ALA A 204 11.45 -4.37 -4.30
CA ALA A 204 11.90 -5.27 -3.24
C ALA A 204 13.15 -4.68 -2.56
N GLU A 205 13.27 -4.85 -1.24
CA GLU A 205 14.48 -4.55 -0.48
C GLU A 205 14.84 -5.76 0.41
N ASP A 206 16.09 -6.22 0.33
CA ASP A 206 16.57 -7.39 1.08
C ASP A 206 17.07 -7.04 2.49
N ILE A 207 17.46 -8.07 3.26
CA ILE A 207 17.98 -7.92 4.63
C ILE A 207 19.32 -7.15 4.73
N GLN A 208 19.97 -6.84 3.61
CA GLN A 208 21.19 -6.03 3.54
C GLN A 208 20.89 -4.58 3.11
N GLY A 209 19.62 -4.24 2.86
CA GLY A 209 19.19 -2.93 2.38
C GLY A 209 19.36 -2.73 0.86
N ARG A 210 19.74 -3.78 0.11
CA ARG A 210 19.86 -3.70 -1.35
C ARG A 210 18.46 -3.67 -1.96
N LYS A 211 18.24 -2.79 -2.93
CA LYS A 211 16.94 -2.61 -3.60
C LYS A 211 16.94 -3.24 -5.00
N SER A 212 15.76 -3.65 -5.46
CA SER A 212 15.53 -4.05 -6.84
C SER A 212 15.25 -2.86 -7.76
N PRO A 213 15.27 -3.04 -9.09
CA PRO A 213 14.52 -2.19 -10.01
C PRO A 213 13.02 -2.18 -9.69
N ILE A 214 12.26 -1.27 -10.31
CA ILE A 214 10.79 -1.23 -10.18
C ILE A 214 10.14 -2.46 -10.85
N SER A 215 8.98 -2.85 -10.32
CA SER A 215 8.09 -3.86 -10.89
C SER A 215 7.50 -3.44 -12.24
N ASN A 216 6.76 -4.36 -12.86
CA ASN A 216 5.71 -3.99 -13.81
C ASN A 216 4.73 -2.97 -13.18
N ILE A 217 4.31 -1.97 -13.95
CA ILE A 217 3.33 -0.97 -13.52
C ILE A 217 1.93 -1.50 -13.80
N LEU A 218 1.09 -1.61 -12.77
CA LEU A 218 -0.34 -1.91 -12.92
C LEU A 218 -1.14 -0.61 -12.91
N LYS A 219 -1.97 -0.41 -13.93
CA LYS A 219 -2.92 0.70 -14.04
C LYS A 219 -4.32 0.19 -13.74
N PHE A 220 -5.09 0.89 -12.94
CA PHE A 220 -6.42 0.47 -12.50
C PHE A 220 -7.36 1.65 -12.24
N LYS A 221 -8.67 1.39 -12.15
CA LYS A 221 -9.67 2.42 -11.90
C LYS A 221 -10.41 2.18 -10.59
N VAL A 222 -10.33 3.16 -9.68
CA VAL A 222 -11.20 3.23 -8.51
C VAL A 222 -12.51 3.87 -8.95
N GLU A 223 -13.61 3.17 -8.76
CA GLU A 223 -14.93 3.69 -9.09
C GLU A 223 -15.49 4.63 -8.00
N PRO A 224 -16.33 5.60 -8.36
CA PRO A 224 -17.16 6.29 -7.36
C PRO A 224 -18.09 5.28 -6.65
N PRO A 225 -18.54 5.57 -5.41
CA PRO A 225 -19.58 4.78 -4.76
C PRO A 225 -20.86 4.76 -5.62
N LEU A 226 -21.69 3.73 -5.47
CA LEU A 226 -23.03 3.75 -6.08
C LEU A 226 -23.87 4.84 -5.40
N PRO A 227 -24.72 5.59 -6.15
CA PRO A 227 -25.65 6.51 -5.54
C PRO A 227 -26.63 5.72 -4.66
N ALA A 228 -26.73 6.13 -3.38
CA ALA A 228 -27.70 5.57 -2.46
C ALA A 228 -29.13 5.94 -2.87
N PRO A 229 -30.14 5.16 -2.46
CA PRO A 229 -31.54 5.59 -2.54
C PRO A 229 -31.79 6.82 -1.66
N ILE A 230 -32.92 7.48 -1.90
CA ILE A 230 -33.45 8.56 -1.05
C ILE A 230 -34.82 8.10 -0.55
N VAL A 231 -34.98 8.00 0.77
CA VAL A 231 -36.30 7.79 1.40
C VAL A 231 -36.99 9.16 1.46
N VAL A 232 -38.08 9.32 0.74
CA VAL A 232 -38.76 10.61 0.52
C VAL A 232 -39.93 10.80 1.48
N ASN A 233 -40.68 9.74 1.77
CA ASN A 233 -41.84 9.81 2.66
C ASN A 233 -42.10 8.47 3.35
N TYR A 234 -42.60 8.52 4.59
CA TYR A 234 -43.02 7.35 5.35
C TYR A 234 -44.32 7.60 6.12
N LYS A 235 -45.09 6.54 6.36
CA LYS A 235 -46.29 6.57 7.21
C LYS A 235 -46.32 5.33 8.11
N THR A 236 -46.59 5.54 9.40
CA THR A 236 -46.82 4.46 10.38
C THR A 236 -48.31 4.36 10.71
N GLU A 237 -48.87 3.15 10.71
CA GLU A 237 -50.27 2.90 11.05
C GLU A 237 -50.44 1.43 11.49
N ASN A 238 -51.07 1.17 12.63
CA ASN A 238 -51.45 -0.17 13.10
C ASN A 238 -50.37 -1.26 12.91
N GLN A 239 -49.19 -1.05 13.51
CA GLN A 239 -48.00 -1.94 13.42
C GLN A 239 -47.40 -2.11 12.02
N LYS A 240 -47.70 -1.18 11.11
CA LYS A 240 -47.12 -1.12 9.75
C LYS A 240 -46.28 0.13 9.54
N LEU A 241 -45.31 0.01 8.64
CA LEU A 241 -44.57 1.12 8.04
C LEU A 241 -44.75 1.06 6.52
N LEU A 242 -45.38 2.08 5.93
CA LEU A 242 -45.28 2.34 4.50
C LEU A 242 -44.06 3.23 4.27
N ILE A 243 -43.03 2.73 3.62
CA ILE A 243 -41.80 3.47 3.26
C ILE A 243 -41.76 3.70 1.74
N SER A 244 -41.46 4.92 1.32
CA SER A 244 -41.42 5.31 -0.09
C SER A 244 -40.27 6.25 -0.41
N GLY A 245 -39.77 6.17 -1.63
CA GLY A 245 -38.53 6.86 -2.02
C GLY A 245 -38.22 6.83 -3.50
N LEU A 246 -37.02 7.30 -3.82
CA LEU A 246 -36.45 7.37 -5.16
C LEU A 246 -35.11 6.63 -5.21
N ALA A 247 -34.83 5.98 -6.33
CA ALA A 247 -33.53 5.39 -6.60
C ALA A 247 -33.26 5.27 -8.10
N LYS A 248 -31.99 5.05 -8.45
CA LYS A 248 -31.56 4.91 -9.84
C LYS A 248 -32.13 3.63 -10.46
N ASN A 249 -32.45 3.69 -11.75
CA ASN A 249 -32.75 2.53 -12.59
C ASN A 249 -31.63 1.46 -12.54
N ASP A 250 -31.98 0.22 -12.92
CA ASP A 250 -31.10 -0.95 -13.04
C ASP A 250 -30.42 -1.40 -11.72
N PHE A 251 -30.88 -0.87 -10.58
CA PHE A 251 -30.45 -1.25 -9.24
C PHE A 251 -31.51 -2.07 -8.52
N LYS A 252 -31.05 -3.03 -7.72
CA LYS A 252 -31.89 -3.74 -6.75
C LYS A 252 -31.81 -3.04 -5.40
N ILE A 253 -32.95 -2.88 -4.71
CA ILE A 253 -33.04 -2.17 -3.43
C ILE A 253 -33.18 -3.15 -2.28
N ARG A 254 -32.49 -2.84 -1.18
CA ARG A 254 -32.72 -3.46 0.12
C ARG A 254 -33.33 -2.43 1.07
N VAL A 255 -34.33 -2.87 1.83
CA VAL A 255 -34.92 -2.13 2.94
C VAL A 255 -34.49 -2.79 4.24
N PHE A 256 -33.89 -2.01 5.13
CA PHE A 256 -33.51 -2.44 6.46
C PHE A 256 -34.43 -1.77 7.49
N ILE A 257 -34.84 -2.53 8.49
CA ILE A 257 -35.53 -2.04 9.70
C ILE A 257 -34.74 -2.57 10.90
N ASP A 258 -34.37 -1.69 11.81
CA ASP A 258 -33.55 -2.00 13.00
C ASP A 258 -32.28 -2.82 12.67
N HIS A 259 -31.63 -2.44 11.56
CA HIS A 259 -30.47 -3.11 10.93
C HIS A 259 -30.71 -4.53 10.37
N ALA A 260 -31.89 -5.13 10.57
CA ALA A 260 -32.28 -6.37 9.90
C ALA A 260 -32.76 -6.11 8.47
N LEU A 261 -32.43 -7.00 7.52
CA LEU A 261 -32.93 -6.93 6.15
C LEU A 261 -34.42 -7.30 6.14
N PHE A 262 -35.29 -6.30 6.00
CA PHE A 262 -36.74 -6.52 5.89
C PHE A 262 -37.14 -7.03 4.50
N LYS A 263 -36.60 -6.42 3.42
CA LYS A 263 -36.97 -6.78 2.05
C LYS A 263 -35.90 -6.44 1.03
N GLU A 264 -35.77 -7.28 0.02
CA GLU A 264 -35.00 -7.03 -1.20
C GLU A 264 -35.96 -7.03 -2.42
N PHE A 265 -35.81 -6.11 -3.37
CA PHE A 265 -36.66 -6.02 -4.57
C PHE A 265 -35.98 -5.27 -5.74
N ASP A 266 -36.28 -5.67 -6.98
CA ASP A 266 -35.80 -5.00 -8.18
C ASP A 266 -36.68 -3.79 -8.56
N ILE A 267 -36.06 -2.70 -9.02
CA ILE A 267 -36.76 -1.49 -9.44
C ILE A 267 -37.43 -1.66 -10.81
N LYS A 268 -38.67 -1.18 -10.92
CA LYS A 268 -39.31 -0.94 -12.21
C LYS A 268 -38.80 0.39 -12.79
N ASN A 269 -37.88 0.30 -13.74
CA ASN A 269 -37.26 1.45 -14.41
C ASN A 269 -38.27 2.49 -14.94
N HIS A 270 -37.91 3.77 -14.82
CA HIS A 270 -38.66 4.92 -15.33
C HIS A 270 -37.83 5.72 -16.35
N GLN A 271 -38.47 6.44 -17.29
CA GLN A 271 -37.76 7.08 -18.41
C GLN A 271 -36.74 8.15 -17.99
N SER A 272 -36.87 8.74 -16.80
CA SER A 272 -35.91 9.73 -16.27
C SER A 272 -34.59 9.13 -15.75
N GLY A 273 -34.42 7.81 -15.74
CA GLY A 273 -33.26 7.14 -15.14
C GLY A 273 -33.33 7.01 -13.60
N ILE A 274 -34.36 7.59 -12.98
CA ILE A 274 -34.67 7.50 -11.55
C ILE A 274 -36.13 7.08 -11.41
N ALA A 275 -36.38 6.00 -10.69
CA ALA A 275 -37.71 5.46 -10.43
C ALA A 275 -38.09 5.64 -8.96
N ASN A 276 -39.39 5.59 -8.69
CA ASN A 276 -39.92 5.57 -7.33
C ASN A 276 -40.12 4.13 -6.83
N PHE A 277 -40.12 3.97 -5.51
CA PHE A 277 -40.51 2.73 -4.83
C PHE A 277 -41.45 3.04 -3.66
N SER A 278 -42.27 2.06 -3.28
CA SER A 278 -43.16 2.15 -2.13
C SER A 278 -43.50 0.75 -1.62
N HIS A 279 -43.20 0.47 -0.34
CA HIS A 279 -43.39 -0.85 0.27
C HIS A 279 -43.93 -0.75 1.69
N GLU A 280 -44.85 -1.67 2.03
CA GLU A 280 -45.42 -1.83 3.36
C GLU A 280 -44.66 -2.94 4.11
N ALA A 281 -44.09 -2.59 5.26
CA ALA A 281 -43.72 -3.52 6.32
C ALA A 281 -44.87 -3.68 7.31
N ARG A 282 -44.93 -4.83 7.98
CA ARG A 282 -46.02 -5.25 8.88
C ARG A 282 -45.43 -5.86 10.14
N ASP A 283 -46.32 -6.12 11.10
CA ASP A 283 -46.07 -6.95 12.28
C ASP A 283 -44.90 -6.43 13.14
N LEU A 284 -44.66 -5.11 13.05
CA LEU A 284 -43.64 -4.40 13.82
C LEU A 284 -44.05 -4.38 15.30
N THR A 285 -43.07 -4.54 16.19
CA THR A 285 -43.26 -4.44 17.64
C THR A 285 -43.66 -3.02 18.06
N ARG A 286 -43.98 -2.80 19.34
CA ARG A 286 -44.25 -1.44 19.84
C ARG A 286 -42.96 -0.79 20.32
N GLY A 287 -42.80 0.51 20.07
CA GLY A 287 -41.64 1.30 20.45
C GLY A 287 -41.04 2.07 19.28
N GLY A 288 -39.84 2.59 19.49
CA GLY A 288 -39.08 3.33 18.49
C GLY A 288 -38.22 2.40 17.62
N HIS A 289 -38.23 2.68 16.32
CA HIS A 289 -37.54 1.93 15.28
C HIS A 289 -36.72 2.86 14.39
N LEU A 290 -35.80 2.28 13.61
CA LEU A 290 -35.16 2.95 12.48
C LEU A 290 -35.34 2.16 11.19
N ALA A 291 -35.38 2.87 10.05
CA ALA A 291 -35.31 2.25 8.74
C ALA A 291 -34.42 3.04 7.78
N TYR A 292 -33.76 2.32 6.87
CA TYR A 292 -32.96 2.87 5.79
C TYR A 292 -32.94 1.90 4.61
N THR A 293 -32.34 2.33 3.50
CA THR A 293 -32.27 1.53 2.28
C THR A 293 -30.86 1.55 1.68
N THR A 294 -30.49 0.50 0.96
CA THR A 294 -29.30 0.46 0.10
C THR A 294 -29.69 0.03 -1.31
N ALA A 295 -28.81 0.32 -2.28
CA ALA A 295 -28.94 -0.09 -3.66
C ALA A 295 -27.75 -0.97 -4.07
N ILE A 296 -28.02 -1.97 -4.91
CA ILE A 296 -27.04 -2.92 -5.42
C ILE A 296 -27.07 -2.91 -6.94
N ASP A 297 -25.90 -2.79 -7.59
CA ASP A 297 -25.78 -2.89 -9.03
C ASP A 297 -25.73 -4.34 -9.54
N LYS A 298 -25.85 -4.53 -10.86
CA LYS A 298 -25.77 -5.84 -11.53
C LYS A 298 -24.45 -6.62 -11.35
N ARG A 299 -23.46 -6.07 -10.62
CA ARG A 299 -22.17 -6.71 -10.29
C ARG A 299 -22.07 -7.07 -8.79
N GLY A 300 -23.13 -6.82 -8.02
CA GLY A 300 -23.14 -7.04 -6.57
C GLY A 300 -22.43 -5.95 -5.75
N LYS A 301 -22.07 -4.82 -6.36
CA LYS A 301 -21.55 -3.65 -5.62
C LYS A 301 -22.73 -2.99 -4.90
N GLU A 302 -22.54 -2.58 -3.64
CA GLU A 302 -23.57 -1.93 -2.81
C GLU A 302 -23.30 -0.42 -2.65
N SER A 303 -24.35 0.35 -2.40
CA SER A 303 -24.29 1.79 -2.09
C SER A 303 -24.03 2.05 -0.60
N PRO A 304 -23.69 3.30 -0.22
CA PRO A 304 -23.93 3.78 1.14
C PRO A 304 -25.43 3.64 1.51
N TRP A 305 -25.73 3.74 2.80
CA TRP A 305 -27.12 3.84 3.27
C TRP A 305 -27.77 5.12 2.76
N SER A 306 -29.09 5.07 2.53
CA SER A 306 -29.93 6.26 2.36
C SER A 306 -29.94 7.12 3.62
N ASN A 307 -30.65 8.25 3.58
CA ASN A 307 -31.12 8.88 4.80
C ASN A 307 -31.87 7.86 5.68
N ILE A 308 -31.55 7.86 6.98
CA ILE A 308 -32.21 7.05 8.00
C ILE A 308 -33.49 7.77 8.44
N ILE A 309 -34.61 7.05 8.49
CA ILE A 309 -35.83 7.51 9.15
C ILE A 309 -35.94 6.84 10.54
N TYR A 310 -36.43 7.60 11.52
CA TYR A 310 -36.75 7.12 12.86
C TYR A 310 -38.25 7.29 13.09
N PHE A 311 -38.91 6.30 13.68
CA PHE A 311 -40.37 6.28 13.82
C PHE A 311 -40.84 5.43 15.01
N ASP A 312 -41.98 5.77 15.60
CA ASP A 312 -42.60 5.01 16.69
C ASP A 312 -43.83 4.23 16.23
N ILE A 313 -43.87 2.94 16.57
CA ILE A 313 -45.09 2.12 16.46
C ILE A 313 -45.87 2.21 17.76
N LYS A 314 -46.94 3.00 17.71
CA LYS A 314 -47.84 3.26 18.85
C LYS A 314 -48.79 2.08 19.09
N THR A 315 -49.20 1.93 20.34
CA THR A 315 -50.39 1.16 20.73
C THR A 315 -51.61 1.68 19.93
N PRO A 316 -52.38 0.82 19.24
CA PRO A 316 -53.66 1.25 18.69
C PRO A 316 -54.60 1.68 19.82
N GLU A 317 -55.34 2.77 19.63
CA GLU A 317 -56.27 3.26 20.65
C GLU A 317 -57.43 2.26 20.81
N ILE A 318 -57.30 1.37 21.79
CA ILE A 318 -58.45 0.63 22.33
C ILE A 318 -59.39 1.70 22.90
N ALA A 319 -60.58 1.81 22.32
CA ALA A 319 -61.58 2.75 22.77
C ALA A 319 -61.83 2.53 24.27
N ARG A 320 -61.66 3.59 25.08
CA ARG A 320 -61.97 3.60 26.53
C ARG A 320 -63.48 3.54 26.74
N GLY A 321 -64.05 2.36 26.50
CA GLY A 321 -65.49 2.08 26.49
C GLY A 321 -65.85 0.67 26.91
N ALA A 322 -64.95 -0.04 27.59
CA ALA A 322 -65.21 -1.31 28.26
C ALA A 322 -64.32 -1.45 29.50
N GLN A 323 -64.86 -2.08 30.55
CA GLN A 323 -64.14 -2.53 31.76
C GLN A 323 -63.45 -1.44 32.61
N GLU A 324 -64.23 -0.45 33.05
CA GLU A 324 -64.18 -0.15 34.49
C GLU A 324 -65.00 -1.22 35.23
N THR A 325 -64.33 -2.29 35.64
CA THR A 325 -64.84 -3.25 36.63
C THR A 325 -63.80 -3.36 37.74
N SER A 326 -64.13 -2.82 38.91
CA SER A 326 -63.22 -2.81 40.08
C SER A 326 -62.79 -4.23 40.46
N PRO A 327 -61.52 -4.45 40.89
CA PRO A 327 -61.07 -5.74 41.43
C PRO A 327 -61.84 -6.23 42.67
N GLN A 328 -62.65 -5.37 43.31
CA GLN A 328 -63.23 -5.62 44.63
C GLN A 328 -64.32 -6.71 44.65
N THR A 329 -65.05 -6.94 43.55
CA THR A 329 -66.18 -7.90 43.55
C THR A 329 -65.75 -9.36 43.37
N LEU A 330 -64.55 -9.65 42.85
CA LEU A 330 -64.14 -11.03 42.59
C LEU A 330 -63.88 -11.79 43.91
N THR A 331 -63.33 -11.11 44.92
CA THR A 331 -63.06 -11.69 46.25
C THR A 331 -64.36 -12.02 46.99
N GLU A 332 -65.34 -11.11 46.97
CA GLU A 332 -66.64 -11.31 47.62
C GLU A 332 -67.41 -12.50 47.01
N ILE A 333 -67.38 -12.64 45.68
CA ILE A 333 -68.01 -13.77 44.97
C ILE A 333 -67.33 -15.11 45.32
N LEU A 334 -66.01 -15.13 45.48
CA LEU A 334 -65.27 -16.34 45.85
C LEU A 334 -65.51 -16.74 47.32
N GLU A 335 -65.52 -15.79 48.26
CA GLU A 335 -65.83 -16.09 49.66
C GLU A 335 -67.29 -16.56 49.88
N GLU A 336 -68.24 -16.02 49.11
CA GLU A 336 -69.65 -16.43 49.15
C GLU A 336 -69.84 -17.85 48.58
N ALA A 337 -69.09 -18.22 47.54
CA ALA A 337 -69.11 -19.58 46.98
C ALA A 337 -68.50 -20.61 47.96
N ASP A 338 -67.35 -20.29 48.56
CA ASP A 338 -66.61 -21.20 49.44
C ASP A 338 -67.36 -21.46 50.77
N LYS A 339 -68.18 -20.50 51.23
CA LYS A 339 -69.13 -20.68 52.35
C LYS A 339 -70.30 -21.60 52.02
N ARG A 340 -70.76 -21.65 50.77
CA ARG A 340 -71.89 -22.50 50.35
C ARG A 340 -71.47 -23.96 50.21
N ILE A 341 -70.32 -24.22 49.58
CA ILE A 341 -69.76 -25.58 49.44
C ILE A 341 -69.56 -26.24 50.82
N LYS A 342 -69.07 -25.49 51.80
CA LYS A 342 -68.84 -25.98 53.19
C LYS A 342 -70.11 -26.14 54.03
N ALA A 343 -71.29 -25.88 53.48
CA ALA A 343 -72.58 -26.08 54.15
C ALA A 343 -73.31 -27.37 53.73
N GLU A 344 -73.05 -27.90 52.53
CA GLU A 344 -73.74 -29.09 52.00
C GLU A 344 -72.99 -30.41 52.26
N GLU A 345 -71.66 -30.40 52.44
CA GLU A 345 -70.85 -31.60 52.70
C GLU A 345 -70.94 -32.11 54.16
N LYS A 346 -72.17 -32.21 54.70
CA LYS A 346 -72.40 -32.76 56.05
C LYS A 346 -73.71 -33.54 56.23
N ALA A 347 -74.21 -34.16 55.15
CA ALA A 347 -75.23 -35.20 55.21
C ALA A 347 -74.92 -36.35 54.23
N GLU A 348 -75.03 -37.59 54.72
CA GLU A 348 -75.27 -38.86 54.02
C GLU A 348 -74.51 -39.12 52.68
N THR A 349 -73.42 -39.91 52.64
CA THR A 349 -73.33 -41.38 52.78
C THR A 349 -74.28 -42.22 51.92
N VAL A 350 -73.73 -43.00 50.95
CA VAL A 350 -73.85 -44.48 50.77
C VAL A 350 -73.49 -44.88 49.32
N ALA A 351 -72.55 -45.83 49.17
CA ALA A 351 -72.22 -46.70 48.01
C ALA A 351 -72.09 -46.10 46.58
N GLY A 352 -71.14 -46.51 45.73
CA GLY A 352 -70.03 -47.47 45.91
C GLY A 352 -69.64 -48.15 44.58
N GLN A 353 -68.35 -48.53 44.44
CA GLN A 353 -67.76 -49.40 43.39
C GLN A 353 -67.73 -48.83 41.94
N ASP A 354 -66.71 -49.06 41.09
CA ASP A 354 -65.40 -49.72 41.30
C ASP A 354 -64.33 -49.29 40.24
N ILE A 355 -63.05 -49.22 40.67
CA ILE A 355 -61.76 -49.70 40.07
C ILE A 355 -61.64 -49.69 38.51
N GLN A 356 -60.62 -49.13 37.81
CA GLN A 356 -59.14 -49.26 37.90
C GLN A 356 -58.45 -47.95 37.44
N THR A 357 -57.37 -47.40 38.04
CA THR A 357 -55.95 -47.86 38.19
C THR A 357 -55.20 -48.10 36.86
N GLU A 358 -53.90 -47.77 36.66
CA GLU A 358 -52.83 -47.08 37.44
C GLU A 358 -51.86 -46.41 36.40
N GLU A 359 -50.78 -45.66 36.63
CA GLU A 359 -49.84 -45.35 37.75
C GLU A 359 -49.86 -43.82 38.11
N ALA A 360 -49.28 -43.24 39.17
CA ALA A 360 -48.11 -43.46 40.06
C ALA A 360 -46.77 -42.83 39.55
N THR A 361 -46.48 -41.54 39.84
CA THR A 361 -45.62 -40.99 40.94
C THR A 361 -44.09 -41.12 40.73
N THR A 362 -43.17 -40.23 41.16
CA THR A 362 -43.16 -39.02 42.04
C THR A 362 -42.01 -38.08 41.60
N ALA A 363 -42.07 -36.74 41.73
CA ALA A 363 -41.49 -35.86 42.79
C ALA A 363 -40.01 -36.13 43.19
N LEU A 364 -39.13 -35.19 43.59
CA LEU A 364 -39.21 -33.80 44.12
C LEU A 364 -38.06 -32.94 43.49
N GLY A 365 -37.92 -31.61 43.64
CA GLY A 365 -38.72 -30.56 44.29
C GLY A 365 -37.82 -29.39 44.80
N GLN A 366 -38.42 -28.21 45.06
CA GLN A 366 -37.92 -27.13 45.95
C GLN A 366 -36.60 -26.38 45.58
N ASP A 367 -36.39 -25.09 45.93
CA ASP A 367 -37.32 -24.04 46.37
C ASP A 367 -36.81 -22.62 46.02
N SER A 368 -37.63 -21.59 46.28
CA SER A 368 -37.26 -20.17 46.11
C SER A 368 -36.98 -19.47 47.45
N ALA A 369 -36.10 -18.46 47.45
CA ALA A 369 -35.90 -17.54 48.58
C ALA A 369 -35.53 -16.12 48.10
N SER A 370 -35.96 -15.10 48.85
CA SER A 370 -36.03 -13.71 48.39
C SER A 370 -35.22 -12.72 49.24
N ALA A 371 -34.58 -11.76 48.58
CA ALA A 371 -34.02 -10.50 49.11
C ALA A 371 -33.64 -9.61 47.91
N GLU A 372 -33.50 -8.27 47.95
CA GLU A 372 -34.05 -7.18 48.79
C GLU A 372 -33.78 -5.87 47.97
N ILE A 373 -34.42 -4.73 48.28
CA ILE A 373 -34.36 -3.54 47.41
C ILE A 373 -33.25 -2.56 47.83
N GLU A 374 -32.23 -2.39 47.00
CA GLU A 374 -31.26 -1.28 47.11
C GLU A 374 -31.26 -0.38 45.84
N LYS A 375 -30.90 0.91 46.00
CA LYS A 375 -30.96 1.92 44.93
C LYS A 375 -29.72 1.84 44.01
N PRO A 376 -29.87 2.01 42.68
CA PRO A 376 -28.76 1.90 41.75
C PRO A 376 -27.74 3.04 41.92
N LYS A 377 -26.48 2.63 42.04
CA LYS A 377 -25.27 3.49 42.05
C LYS A 377 -24.79 3.71 40.60
N PRO A 378 -24.13 4.85 40.25
CA PRO A 378 -23.78 5.14 38.85
C PRO A 378 -22.86 4.09 38.23
N THR A 379 -23.20 3.66 37.00
CA THR A 379 -22.57 2.52 36.34
C THR A 379 -21.15 2.81 35.84
N GLU A 380 -20.26 1.83 35.98
CA GLU A 380 -18.82 1.84 35.66
C GLU A 380 -18.46 2.23 34.20
N ALA A 381 -19.44 2.28 33.30
CA ALA A 381 -19.28 2.77 31.94
C ALA A 381 -19.04 4.29 31.83
N GLU A 382 -19.44 5.10 32.84
CA GLU A 382 -19.22 6.55 32.81
C GLU A 382 -17.80 6.96 33.25
N SER A 383 -17.19 6.23 34.18
CA SER A 383 -15.81 6.47 34.63
C SER A 383 -14.80 6.22 33.52
N LEU A 384 -14.93 5.10 32.79
CA LEU A 384 -14.04 4.73 31.68
C LEU A 384 -14.01 5.81 30.58
N LYS A 385 -15.18 6.28 30.14
CA LYS A 385 -15.30 7.38 29.14
C LYS A 385 -14.66 8.69 29.61
N LYS A 386 -14.60 8.92 30.93
CA LYS A 386 -14.02 10.13 31.53
C LYS A 386 -12.49 10.07 31.60
N GLU A 387 -11.92 8.89 31.83
CA GLU A 387 -10.46 8.68 31.77
C GLU A 387 -9.92 8.70 30.33
N GLU A 388 -10.60 8.04 29.39
CA GLU A 388 -10.18 7.97 27.99
C GLU A 388 -10.11 9.37 27.33
N ASN A 389 -11.13 10.22 27.58
CA ASN A 389 -11.17 11.63 27.16
C ASN A 389 -10.10 12.49 27.87
N LYS A 390 -9.59 12.06 29.03
CA LYS A 390 -8.46 12.72 29.72
C LYS A 390 -7.11 12.30 29.13
N ARG A 391 -6.95 11.02 28.77
CA ARG A 391 -5.75 10.51 28.07
C ARG A 391 -5.62 11.07 26.66
N SER A 392 -6.70 11.18 25.89
CA SER A 392 -6.66 11.74 24.54
C SER A 392 -6.22 13.22 24.53
N LYS A 393 -6.69 14.02 25.49
CA LYS A 393 -6.25 15.41 25.70
C LYS A 393 -4.79 15.52 26.13
N LEU A 394 -4.29 14.60 26.96
CA LEU A 394 -2.89 14.55 27.33
C LEU A 394 -2.00 14.25 26.10
N ASN A 395 -2.36 13.25 25.31
CA ASN A 395 -1.64 12.87 24.09
C ASN A 395 -1.62 14.02 23.07
N LEU A 396 -2.74 14.74 22.90
CA LEU A 396 -2.81 15.92 22.05
C LEU A 396 -1.91 17.06 22.54
N ALA A 397 -1.87 17.32 23.86
CA ALA A 397 -0.99 18.33 24.45
C ALA A 397 0.50 17.98 24.26
N ILE A 398 0.88 16.71 24.42
CA ILE A 398 2.25 16.21 24.17
C ILE A 398 2.61 16.39 22.69
N PHE A 399 1.71 16.06 21.76
CA PHE A 399 1.93 16.23 20.32
C PHE A 399 2.12 17.71 19.93
N ILE A 400 1.31 18.62 20.50
CA ILE A 400 1.45 20.07 20.28
C ILE A 400 2.79 20.59 20.84
N ALA A 401 3.19 20.16 22.04
CA ALA A 401 4.48 20.54 22.62
C ALA A 401 5.67 20.06 21.77
N PHE A 402 5.61 18.84 21.24
CA PHE A 402 6.60 18.29 20.31
C PHE A 402 6.68 19.11 19.01
N LEU A 403 5.53 19.48 18.42
CA LEU A 403 5.49 20.31 17.21
C LEU A 403 6.11 21.70 17.43
N ILE A 404 5.83 22.33 18.57
CA ILE A 404 6.45 23.61 18.97
C ILE A 404 7.97 23.45 19.12
N GLY A 405 8.43 22.35 19.72
CA GLY A 405 9.85 22.03 19.83
C GLY A 405 10.56 21.95 18.47
N ILE A 406 9.95 21.30 17.47
CA ILE A 406 10.47 21.25 16.09
C ILE A 406 10.54 22.64 15.47
N ILE A 407 9.50 23.46 15.62
CA ILE A 407 9.47 24.83 15.06
C ILE A 407 10.57 25.71 15.67
N VAL A 408 10.78 25.62 16.99
CA VAL A 408 11.86 26.34 17.69
C VAL A 408 13.24 25.84 17.23
N TRP A 409 13.41 24.54 17.03
CA TRP A 409 14.67 23.97 16.54
C TRP A 409 14.99 24.41 15.12
N ILE A 410 14.03 24.37 14.19
CA ILE A 410 14.20 24.86 12.81
C ILE A 410 14.56 26.35 12.79
N TYR A 411 13.89 27.17 13.62
CA TYR A 411 14.21 28.59 13.76
C TYR A 411 15.63 28.82 14.29
N TRP A 412 16.09 28.02 15.26
CA TRP A 412 17.45 28.09 15.79
C TRP A 412 18.51 27.69 14.76
N VAL A 413 18.31 26.57 14.04
CA VAL A 413 19.23 26.12 12.98
C VAL A 413 19.34 27.17 11.86
N ASN A 414 18.22 27.71 11.38
CA ASN A 414 18.23 28.77 10.36
C ASN A 414 18.92 30.06 10.85
N LYS A 415 18.81 30.39 12.14
CA LYS A 415 19.49 31.53 12.75
C LYS A 415 21.02 31.34 12.80
N GLU A 416 21.49 30.12 13.04
CA GLU A 416 22.93 29.84 13.13
C GLU A 416 23.58 29.75 11.73
N LEU A 417 22.94 29.09 10.76
CA LEU A 417 23.33 29.14 9.34
C LEU A 417 23.37 30.59 8.81
N GLY A 418 22.44 31.44 9.24
CA GLY A 418 22.39 32.86 8.94
C GLY A 418 23.51 33.72 9.56
N LYS A 419 24.33 33.16 10.45
CA LYS A 419 25.60 33.75 10.92
C LYS A 419 26.79 33.26 10.11
N GLU A 420 26.86 31.94 9.86
CA GLU A 420 27.97 31.34 9.09
C GLU A 420 28.10 31.96 7.69
N ASN A 421 26.99 32.23 7.01
CA ASN A 421 27.03 32.87 5.70
C ASN A 421 27.62 34.29 5.76
N ARG A 422 27.29 35.10 6.77
CA ARG A 422 27.87 36.46 6.93
C ARG A 422 29.37 36.39 7.20
N GLN A 423 29.80 35.43 8.02
CA GLN A 423 31.23 35.18 8.27
C GLN A 423 32.01 34.64 7.04
N ARG A 424 31.32 34.34 5.94
CA ARG A 424 31.90 34.02 4.62
C ARG A 424 31.78 35.17 3.61
N GLU A 425 31.04 36.23 3.93
CA GLU A 425 30.93 37.45 3.13
C GLU A 425 31.92 38.53 3.62
N ASP A 426 32.26 38.52 4.92
CA ASP A 426 33.29 39.38 5.54
C ASP A 426 34.74 38.80 5.42
N LYS A 427 35.04 37.98 4.40
CA LYS A 427 36.33 37.26 4.25
C LYS A 427 36.79 37.07 2.80
#